data_AF-C0NW55-F1
#
_entry.id   AF-C0NW55-F1
#
_cell.length_a   1.000
_cell.length_b   1.000
_cell.length_c   1.000
_cell.angle_alpha   90.00
_cell.angle_beta   90.00
_cell.angle_gamma   90.00
#
_symmetry.space_group_name_H-M   'P 1'
#
loop_
_entity.id
_entity.type
_entity.pdbx_description
1 polymer ?
#
loop_
_entity_poly.entity_id
_entity_poly.type
_entity_poly.pdbx_seq_one_letter_code
_entity_poly.pdbx_strand_id
1 'polypeptide(L)'
;MASPSGVPPIPDISSRLMTPSIVFSFVTPLFVALRVASRVRFTKRLGRDDWTIVISCVFSVILSITMIVATVFQCTPTHRAWDRNVAGTCINLLTVSWYANAAFSILSDLAILIIAYAGYKISTNAQEG
;
A
#
# COMPACT_ATOMS: atom_id res chain seq x y z
N MET A 1 -1.11 36.57 -7.95
CA MET A 1 -0.17 35.98 -8.92
C MET A 1 -0.98 35.22 -9.95
N ALA A 2 -0.89 35.59 -11.23
CA ALA A 2 -1.60 34.91 -12.32
C ALA A 2 -0.82 33.65 -12.73
N SER A 3 -1.53 32.57 -13.04
CA SER A 3 -0.93 31.33 -13.58
C SER A 3 -0.28 31.62 -14.94
N PRO A 4 0.90 31.06 -15.27
CA PRO A 4 1.55 31.23 -16.57
C PRO A 4 0.72 30.70 -17.75
N SER A 5 -0.31 29.88 -17.48
CA SER A 5 -1.18 29.30 -18.49
C SER A 5 -2.29 30.22 -19.03
N GLY A 6 -2.43 31.46 -18.53
CA GLY A 6 -3.48 32.38 -18.96
C GLY A 6 -4.91 31.96 -18.59
N VAL A 7 -5.06 30.84 -17.87
CA VAL A 7 -6.34 30.35 -17.34
C VAL A 7 -6.65 31.12 -16.05
N PRO A 8 -7.91 31.58 -15.84
CA PRO A 8 -8.29 32.23 -14.60
C PRO A 8 -7.97 31.34 -13.39
N PRO A 9 -7.52 31.91 -12.25
CA PRO A 9 -7.22 31.14 -11.06
C PRO A 9 -8.48 30.42 -10.58
N ILE A 10 -8.49 29.09 -10.69
CA ILE A 10 -9.51 28.26 -10.05
C ILE A 10 -9.30 28.33 -8.54
N PRO A 11 -10.35 28.52 -7.72
CA PRO A 11 -10.21 28.51 -6.28
C PRO A 11 -9.60 27.17 -5.83
N ASP A 12 -8.68 27.24 -4.87
CA ASP A 12 -7.99 26.08 -4.32
C ASP A 12 -8.95 25.21 -3.48
N ILE A 13 -9.71 24.34 -4.16
CA ILE A 13 -10.57 23.34 -3.51
C ILE A 13 -9.80 22.11 -3.03
N SER A 14 -8.49 22.09 -3.25
CA SER A 14 -7.60 20.98 -2.95
C SER A 14 -7.67 20.53 -1.50
N SER A 15 -7.73 21.46 -0.55
CA SER A 15 -7.89 21.18 0.88
C SER A 15 -9.20 20.44 1.20
N ARG A 16 -10.30 20.79 0.50
CA ARG A 16 -11.62 20.17 0.66
C ARG A 16 -11.70 18.76 0.09
N LEU A 17 -10.91 18.45 -0.93
CA LEU A 17 -10.85 17.11 -1.53
C LEU A 17 -9.81 16.21 -0.84
N MET A 18 -8.65 16.76 -0.49
CA MET A 18 -7.56 16.02 0.12
C MET A 18 -7.95 15.47 1.50
N THR A 19 -8.68 16.24 2.31
CA THR A 19 -9.12 15.81 3.65
C THR A 19 -9.98 14.53 3.61
N PRO A 20 -11.12 14.46 2.89
CA PRO A 20 -11.94 13.25 2.85
C PRO A 20 -11.24 12.10 2.14
N SER A 21 -10.46 12.36 1.08
CA SER A 21 -9.69 11.31 0.40
C SER A 21 -8.67 10.66 1.33
N ILE A 22 -7.91 11.45 2.08
CA ILE A 22 -6.95 10.95 3.07
C ILE A 22 -7.65 10.12 4.14
N VAL A 23 -8.76 10.62 4.69
CA VAL A 23 -9.53 9.91 5.72
C VAL A 23 -10.02 8.56 5.18
N PHE A 24 -10.65 8.55 3.99
CA PHE A 24 -11.16 7.32 3.39
C PHE A 24 -10.04 6.32 3.07
N SER A 25 -8.90 6.81 2.55
CA SER A 25 -7.73 6.01 2.22
C SER A 25 -7.09 5.36 3.44
N PHE A 26 -7.18 5.94 4.65
CA PHE A 26 -6.66 5.33 5.87
C PHE A 26 -7.69 4.48 6.63
N VAL A 27 -8.96 4.90 6.67
CA VAL A 27 -10.02 4.17 7.39
C VAL A 27 -10.30 2.81 6.74
N THR A 28 -10.30 2.75 5.41
CA THR A 28 -10.57 1.52 4.66
C THR A 28 -9.56 0.39 4.97
N PRO A 29 -8.24 0.57 4.78
CA PRO A 29 -7.26 -0.48 5.08
C PRO A 29 -7.21 -0.79 6.57
N LEU A 30 -7.43 0.19 7.46
CA LEU A 30 -7.50 -0.06 8.90
C LEU A 30 -8.66 -1.00 9.25
N PHE A 31 -9.85 -0.73 8.71
CA PHE A 31 -11.02 -1.57 8.95
C PHE A 31 -10.84 -2.98 8.37
N VAL A 32 -10.28 -3.09 7.15
CA VAL A 32 -9.96 -4.38 6.53
C VAL A 32 -8.92 -5.15 7.37
N ALA A 33 -7.87 -4.49 7.85
CA ALA A 33 -6.84 -5.08 8.69
C ALA A 33 -7.42 -5.64 10.00
N LEU A 34 -8.23 -4.83 10.69
CA LEU A 34 -8.91 -5.23 11.93
C LEU A 34 -9.87 -6.40 11.68
N ARG A 35 -10.61 -6.39 10.57
CA ARG A 35 -11.51 -7.49 10.20
C ARG A 35 -10.75 -8.79 9.97
N VAL A 36 -9.64 -8.76 9.22
CA VAL A 36 -8.83 -9.95 8.96
C VAL A 36 -8.14 -10.45 10.24
N ALA A 37 -7.50 -9.53 10.98
CA ALA A 37 -6.87 -9.87 12.26
C ALA A 37 -7.87 -10.44 13.26
N SER A 38 -9.09 -9.89 13.33
CA SER A 38 -10.16 -10.43 14.18
C SER A 38 -10.55 -11.85 13.77
N ARG A 39 -10.72 -12.13 12.48
CA ARG A 39 -11.11 -13.48 11.99
C ARG A 39 -10.02 -14.51 12.24
N VAL A 40 -8.75 -14.14 12.10
CA VAL A 40 -7.62 -15.02 12.39
C VAL A 40 -7.45 -15.21 13.91
N ARG A 41 -7.54 -14.15 14.71
CA ARG A 41 -7.43 -14.27 16.18
C ARG A 41 -8.60 -15.06 16.79
N PHE A 42 -9.79 -14.98 16.20
CA PHE A 42 -10.98 -15.65 16.72
C PHE A 42 -11.06 -17.13 16.32
N THR A 43 -10.58 -17.48 15.12
CA THR A 43 -10.46 -18.87 14.70
C THR A 43 -9.23 -19.49 15.39
N LYS A 44 -9.34 -19.94 16.64
CA LYS A 44 -8.24 -20.50 17.45
C LYS A 44 -7.67 -21.86 16.95
N ARG A 45 -7.88 -22.22 15.69
CA ARG A 45 -7.56 -23.55 15.11
C ARG A 45 -6.68 -23.45 13.87
N LEU A 46 -5.74 -22.52 13.92
CA LEU A 46 -5.04 -22.07 12.74
C LEU A 46 -3.58 -22.52 12.82
N GLY A 47 -3.20 -23.41 11.91
CA GLY A 47 -1.90 -24.07 11.84
C GLY A 47 -0.76 -23.10 11.51
N ARG A 48 0.43 -23.64 11.23
CA ARG A 48 1.59 -22.84 10.80
C ARG A 48 1.26 -21.96 9.59
N ASP A 49 0.41 -22.45 8.69
CA ASP A 49 0.02 -21.78 7.45
C ASP A 49 -0.74 -20.47 7.71
N ASP A 50 -1.51 -20.40 8.80
CA ASP A 50 -2.34 -19.23 9.10
C ASP A 50 -1.55 -18.06 9.70
N TRP A 51 -0.38 -18.33 10.27
CA TRP A 51 0.54 -17.25 10.66
C TRP A 51 1.12 -16.57 9.43
N THR A 52 1.34 -17.30 8.32
CA THR A 52 1.89 -16.72 7.09
C THR A 52 0.91 -15.74 6.44
N ILE A 53 -0.39 -16.05 6.43
CA ILE A 53 -1.42 -15.15 5.91
C ILE A 53 -1.57 -13.90 6.78
N VAL A 54 -1.47 -14.01 8.10
CA VAL A 54 -1.52 -12.84 9.00
C VAL A 54 -0.34 -11.91 8.74
N ILE A 55 0.87 -12.46 8.66
CA ILE A 55 2.08 -11.67 8.41
C ILE A 55 1.95 -10.98 7.04
N SER A 56 1.51 -11.69 6.01
CA SER A 56 1.28 -11.13 4.68
C SER A 56 0.23 -10.00 4.70
N CYS A 57 -0.89 -10.17 5.40
CA CYS A 57 -1.92 -9.13 5.52
C CYS A 57 -1.42 -7.90 6.28
N VAL A 58 -0.74 -8.07 7.41
CA VAL A 58 -0.18 -6.94 8.18
C VAL A 58 0.82 -6.16 7.33
N PHE A 59 1.70 -6.88 6.62
CA PHE A 59 2.67 -6.29 5.73
C PHE A 59 2.00 -5.52 4.58
N SER A 60 0.98 -6.11 3.94
CA SER A 60 0.21 -5.47 2.88
C SER A 60 -0.43 -4.13 3.33
N VAL A 61 -0.94 -4.09 4.57
CA VAL A 61 -1.53 -2.88 5.16
C VAL A 61 -0.49 -1.80 5.42
N ILE A 62 0.66 -2.17 6.02
CA ILE A 62 1.76 -1.24 6.27
C ILE A 62 2.21 -0.58 4.96
N LEU A 63 2.23 -1.33 3.87
CA LEU A 63 2.66 -0.84 2.57
C LEU A 63 1.65 0.07 1.93
N SER A 64 0.37 -0.29 1.99
CA SER A 64 -0.70 0.60 1.54
C SER A 64 -0.62 1.97 2.24
N ILE A 65 -0.41 1.97 3.57
CA ILE A 65 -0.22 3.20 4.36
C ILE A 65 1.03 3.95 3.91
N THR A 66 2.17 3.27 3.76
CA THR A 66 3.44 3.87 3.33
C THR A 66 3.32 4.51 1.94
N MET A 67 2.61 3.87 1.01
CA MET A 67 2.33 4.38 -0.32
C MET A 67 1.46 5.65 -0.27
N ILE A 68 0.43 5.67 0.57
CA ILE A 68 -0.41 6.87 0.75
C ILE A 68 0.42 8.02 1.29
N VAL A 69 1.24 7.80 2.32
CA VAL A 69 2.09 8.84 2.90
C VAL A 69 3.11 9.35 1.87
N ALA A 70 3.78 8.46 1.14
CA ALA A 70 4.73 8.84 0.10
C ALA A 70 4.07 9.62 -1.06
N THR A 71 2.82 9.29 -1.40
CA THR A 71 2.06 9.99 -2.46
C THR A 71 1.40 11.27 -2.00
N VAL A 72 1.18 11.49 -0.69
CA VAL A 72 0.71 12.77 -0.16
C VAL A 72 1.89 13.73 0.05
N PHE A 73 3.00 13.25 0.58
CA PHE A 73 4.22 14.04 0.84
C PHE A 73 5.26 13.94 -0.30
N GLN A 74 4.80 13.92 -1.55
CA GLN A 74 5.69 13.81 -2.73
C GLN A 74 6.74 14.91 -2.79
N CYS A 75 6.38 16.10 -2.31
CA CYS A 75 7.24 17.26 -2.29
C CYS A 75 7.20 17.91 -0.91
N THR A 76 8.36 18.38 -0.46
CA THR A 76 8.48 19.30 0.66
C THR A 76 8.78 20.68 0.09
N PRO A 77 7.83 21.63 0.11
CA PRO A 77 6.42 21.55 0.59
C PRO A 77 5.42 20.94 -0.42
N THR A 78 4.26 20.45 0.05
CA THR A 78 3.26 19.73 -0.78
C THR A 78 2.69 20.57 -1.92
N HIS A 79 2.54 21.89 -1.73
CA HIS A 79 2.05 22.79 -2.78
C HIS A 79 3.04 22.96 -3.95
N ARG A 80 4.32 22.58 -3.78
CA ARG A 80 5.28 22.54 -4.89
C ARG A 80 4.89 21.52 -5.96
N ALA A 81 4.09 20.52 -5.62
CA ALA A 81 3.53 19.59 -6.59
C ALA A 81 2.71 20.30 -7.67
N TRP A 82 2.10 21.45 -7.34
CA TRP A 82 1.30 22.24 -8.27
C TRP A 82 1.96 23.57 -8.66
N ASP A 83 2.67 24.23 -7.75
CA ASP A 83 3.42 25.44 -8.04
C ASP A 83 4.92 25.16 -8.09
N ARG A 84 5.45 24.95 -9.30
CA ARG A 84 6.87 24.69 -9.53
C ARG A 84 7.77 25.89 -9.19
N ASN A 85 7.22 27.08 -8.97
CA ASN A 85 8.00 28.27 -8.64
C ASN A 85 8.52 28.27 -7.20
N VAL A 86 7.99 27.40 -6.32
CA VAL A 86 8.43 27.35 -4.93
C VAL A 86 9.68 26.46 -4.79
N ALA A 87 10.68 26.97 -4.08
CA ALA A 87 11.87 26.21 -3.74
C ALA A 87 11.51 25.06 -2.81
N GLY A 88 12.01 23.86 -3.13
CA GLY A 88 11.79 22.67 -2.32
C GLY A 88 12.55 21.49 -2.89
N THR A 89 12.30 20.31 -2.34
CA THR A 89 12.77 19.04 -2.90
C THR A 89 11.59 18.11 -3.06
N CYS A 90 11.47 17.50 -4.24
CA CYS A 90 10.49 16.44 -4.47
C CYS A 90 11.24 15.11 -4.36
N ILE A 91 10.68 14.18 -3.59
CA ILE A 91 11.22 12.83 -3.52
C ILE A 91 10.95 12.13 -4.86
N ASN A 92 11.83 11.21 -5.26
CA ASN A 92 11.55 10.36 -6.41
C ASN A 92 10.45 9.37 -6.03
N LEU A 93 9.19 9.71 -6.33
CA LEU A 93 8.07 8.79 -6.16
C LEU A 93 8.36 7.46 -6.86
N LEU A 94 8.88 7.54 -8.08
CA LEU A 94 9.25 6.36 -8.83
C LEU A 94 10.28 5.51 -8.08
N THR A 95 11.25 6.10 -7.38
CA THR A 95 12.30 5.34 -6.68
C THR A 95 11.83 4.76 -5.35
N VAL A 96 10.97 5.44 -4.60
CA VAL A 96 10.55 4.96 -3.27
C VAL A 96 9.27 4.13 -3.36
N SER A 97 8.20 4.68 -3.94
CA SER A 97 6.89 4.05 -3.91
C SER A 97 6.76 2.92 -4.94
N TRP A 98 7.30 3.09 -6.15
CA TRP A 98 7.20 2.02 -7.16
C TRP A 98 8.14 0.86 -6.88
N TYR A 99 9.36 1.10 -6.39
CA TYR A 99 10.26 0.00 -6.00
C TYR A 99 9.72 -0.75 -4.78
N ALA A 100 9.14 -0.05 -3.80
CA ALA A 100 8.45 -0.73 -2.70
C ALA A 100 7.30 -1.58 -3.24
N ASN A 101 6.42 -1.04 -4.08
CA ASN A 101 5.32 -1.84 -4.64
C ASN A 101 5.82 -3.04 -5.48
N ALA A 102 6.84 -2.85 -6.30
CA ALA A 102 7.42 -3.90 -7.14
C ALA A 102 8.09 -4.99 -6.31
N ALA A 103 8.93 -4.63 -5.33
CA ALA A 103 9.57 -5.59 -4.45
C ALA A 103 8.53 -6.46 -3.71
N PHE A 104 7.43 -5.86 -3.30
CA PHE A 104 6.37 -6.56 -2.59
C PHE A 104 5.54 -7.46 -3.48
N SER A 105 5.24 -7.02 -4.71
CA SER A 105 4.62 -7.88 -5.72
C SER A 105 5.46 -9.13 -5.95
N ILE A 106 6.76 -8.95 -6.21
CA ILE A 106 7.69 -10.06 -6.44
C ILE A 106 7.73 -11.02 -5.24
N LEU A 107 7.80 -10.49 -4.01
CA LEU A 107 7.78 -11.32 -2.81
C LEU A 107 6.48 -12.11 -2.67
N SER A 108 5.33 -11.50 -2.98
CA SER A 108 4.04 -12.18 -2.95
C SER A 108 3.93 -13.28 -4.01
N ASP A 109 4.46 -13.05 -5.21
CA ASP A 109 4.53 -14.05 -6.28
C ASP A 109 5.39 -15.25 -5.85
N LEU A 110 6.57 -15.00 -5.28
CA LEU A 110 7.45 -16.06 -4.76
C LEU A 110 6.80 -16.85 -3.61
N ALA A 111 6.10 -16.17 -2.70
CA ALA A 111 5.38 -16.82 -1.61
C ALA A 111 4.30 -17.77 -2.14
N ILE A 112 3.53 -17.33 -3.14
CA ILE A 112 2.52 -18.17 -3.81
C ILE A 112 3.17 -19.37 -4.49
N LEU A 113 4.29 -19.17 -5.19
CA LEU A 113 5.03 -20.27 -5.84
C LEU A 113 5.55 -21.30 -4.82
N ILE A 114 6.06 -20.86 -3.67
CA ILE A 114 6.54 -21.76 -2.60
C ILE A 114 5.36 -22.57 -2.03
N ILE A 115 4.22 -21.93 -1.77
CA ILE A 115 3.00 -22.61 -1.29
C ILE A 115 2.54 -23.65 -2.32
N ALA A 116 2.50 -23.29 -3.60
CA ALA A 116 2.11 -24.20 -4.68
C ALA A 116 3.07 -25.39 -4.80
N TYR A 117 4.39 -25.15 -4.73
CA TYR A 117 5.39 -26.21 -4.77
C TYR A 117 5.31 -27.14 -3.54
N ALA A 118 5.09 -26.58 -2.36
CA ALA A 118 4.90 -27.36 -1.13
C ALA A 118 3.64 -28.23 -1.22
N GLY A 119 2.52 -27.68 -1.69
CA GLY A 119 1.28 -28.43 -1.91
C GLY A 119 1.42 -29.55 -2.94
N TYR A 120 2.15 -29.29 -4.03
CA TYR A 120 2.47 -30.31 -5.03
C TYR A 120 3.29 -31.46 -4.42
N LYS A 121 4.36 -31.17 -3.68
CA LYS A 121 5.21 -32.19 -3.05
C LYS A 121 4.47 -33.04 -2.00
N ILE A 122 3.56 -32.44 -1.25
CA ILE A 122 2.72 -33.19 -0.30
C ILE A 122 1.82 -34.18 -1.06
N SER A 123 1.27 -33.75 -2.21
CA SER A 123 0.42 -34.58 -3.04
C SER A 123 1.19 -35.76 -3.66
N THR A 124 2.45 -35.57 -4.07
CA THR A 124 3.28 -36.66 -4.60
C THR A 124 3.65 -37.66 -3.52
N ASN A 125 4.04 -37.20 -2.33
CA ASN A 125 4.36 -38.08 -1.20
C ASN A 125 3.15 -38.94 -0.76
N ALA A 126 1.93 -38.44 -0.98
CA ALA A 126 0.71 -39.17 -0.66
C ALA A 126 0.36 -40.29 -1.67
N GLN A 127 1.00 -40.33 -2.84
CA GLN A 127 0.81 -41.40 -3.83
C GLN A 127 1.80 -42.57 -3.65
N GLU A 128 2.90 -42.36 -2.91
CA GLU A 128 3.95 -43.36 -2.71
C GLU A 128 3.73 -44.29 -1.49
N GLY A 129 2.78 -43.96 -0.60
CA GLY A 129 2.47 -44.72 0.62
C GLY A 129 1.12 -45.43 0.54
#